data_AF-A0A9W7D955-F1
#
_entry.id   AF-A0A9W7D955-F1
#
_cell.length_a   1.000
_cell.length_b   1.000
_cell.length_c   1.000
_cell.angle_alpha   90.00
_cell.angle_beta   90.00
_cell.angle_gamma   90.00
#
_symmetry.space_group_name_H-M   'P 1'
#
loop_
_entity.id
_entity.type
_entity.pdbx_description
1 polymer ?
#
loop_
_entity_poly.entity_id
_entity_poly.type
_entity_poly.pdbx_seq_one_letter_code
_entity_poly.pdbx_strand_id
1 'polypeptide(L)'
;MGTVQTHSSTSYITDSAAAATAYATGFKTYDSAIAVDTYEQPLGTVLEAAKARGMVTGMIVTCRVTHATPASFATHVIDRDSEDDIAAQYVANKNLDFLLGGGKKHFNDSMLQDLTANGYTLAGNYQDLVDSTRLRTQTRERFAYLDFSTRITCRMNLLRKNEQAKKHGYFIMIEGSRVDHAGHSNDPGTMAKEAIAFDESVAVVLNHLEQSPNTGMLSAADHGTGGLTLGRGPAYPYAWYPTELQLQNMSTEAMQEQLDGVLEGSDCGDGANETCKARCLPRPRPSLPTTPTLQL
;
A
#
# COMPACT_ATOMS: atom_id res chain seq x y z
N MET A 1 -5.26 -23.21 3.08
CA MET A 1 -6.18 -22.08 2.86
C MET A 1 -7.39 -22.23 3.76
N GLY A 2 -7.99 -21.11 4.19
CA GLY A 2 -9.18 -21.07 5.02
C GLY A 2 -9.98 -19.79 4.76
N THR A 3 -11.03 -19.55 5.52
CA THR A 3 -11.86 -18.33 5.46
C THR A 3 -11.86 -17.60 6.79
N VAL A 4 -12.12 -16.29 6.77
CA VAL A 4 -12.17 -15.43 7.96
C VAL A 4 -13.43 -14.56 7.93
N GLN A 5 -14.04 -14.33 9.09
CA GLN A 5 -15.16 -13.39 9.23
C GLN A 5 -14.64 -11.99 9.56
N THR A 6 -15.10 -10.99 8.81
CA THR A 6 -14.51 -9.65 8.82
C THR A 6 -15.29 -8.60 9.61
N HIS A 7 -16.56 -8.85 9.99
CA HIS A 7 -17.43 -7.90 10.73
C HIS A 7 -16.72 -7.15 11.88
N SER A 8 -17.06 -5.88 12.11
CA SER A 8 -16.60 -5.10 13.25
C SER A 8 -17.51 -5.32 14.47
N SER A 9 -17.22 -4.71 15.62
CA SER A 9 -18.11 -4.79 16.79
C SER A 9 -19.43 -4.03 16.58
N THR A 10 -19.45 -3.09 15.65
CA THR A 10 -20.58 -2.19 15.37
C THR A 10 -21.32 -2.50 14.07
N SER A 11 -20.73 -3.29 13.16
CA SER A 11 -21.29 -3.53 11.83
C SER A 11 -20.95 -4.92 11.28
N TYR A 12 -21.90 -5.52 10.53
CA TYR A 12 -21.62 -6.72 9.73
C TYR A 12 -20.65 -6.44 8.57
N ILE A 13 -20.54 -5.18 8.16
CA ILE A 13 -19.63 -4.69 7.13
C ILE A 13 -18.60 -3.81 7.83
N THR A 14 -17.41 -4.35 8.05
CA THR A 14 -16.29 -3.63 8.67
C THR A 14 -15.73 -2.55 7.75
N ASP A 15 -15.05 -1.58 8.32
CA ASP A 15 -14.04 -0.79 7.62
C ASP A 15 -12.62 -1.37 7.81
N SER A 16 -11.64 -0.83 7.08
CA SER A 16 -10.23 -1.26 7.18
C SER A 16 -9.63 -1.05 8.58
N ALA A 17 -10.06 -0.02 9.32
CA ALA A 17 -9.52 0.29 10.64
C ALA A 17 -9.89 -0.79 11.68
N ALA A 18 -11.18 -1.14 11.77
CA ALA A 18 -11.62 -2.20 12.67
C ALA A 18 -11.07 -3.57 12.28
N ALA A 19 -11.00 -3.87 10.98
CA ALA A 19 -10.45 -5.13 10.47
C ALA A 19 -8.95 -5.26 10.77
N ALA A 20 -8.16 -4.22 10.47
CA ALA A 20 -6.73 -4.21 10.74
C ALA A 20 -6.43 -4.21 12.24
N THR A 21 -7.23 -3.52 13.06
CA THR A 21 -7.14 -3.60 14.52
C THR A 21 -7.37 -5.04 15.00
N ALA A 22 -8.33 -5.77 14.44
CA ALA A 22 -8.53 -7.18 14.78
C ALA A 22 -7.33 -8.05 14.40
N TYR A 23 -6.68 -7.80 13.26
CA TYR A 23 -5.46 -8.52 12.88
C TYR A 23 -4.23 -8.14 13.73
N ALA A 24 -4.11 -6.87 14.11
CA ALA A 24 -2.98 -6.38 14.87
C ALA A 24 -3.06 -6.77 16.36
N THR A 25 -4.27 -6.86 16.93
CA THR A 25 -4.47 -6.99 18.38
C THR A 25 -5.17 -8.28 18.80
N GLY A 26 -5.91 -8.91 17.89
CA GLY A 26 -6.79 -10.05 18.20
C GLY A 26 -8.16 -9.66 18.77
N PHE A 27 -8.51 -8.37 18.84
CA PHE A 27 -9.78 -7.88 19.37
C PHE A 27 -10.63 -7.19 18.30
N LYS A 28 -11.95 -7.43 18.35
CA LYS A 28 -12.91 -6.64 17.56
C LYS A 28 -13.09 -5.26 18.20
N THR A 29 -13.29 -4.25 17.37
CA THR A 29 -13.54 -2.87 17.76
C THR A 29 -14.53 -2.22 16.78
N TYR A 30 -14.89 -0.96 17.01
CA TYR A 30 -15.81 -0.20 16.17
C TYR A 30 -15.13 0.31 14.89
N ASP A 31 -15.92 0.59 13.85
CA ASP A 31 -15.38 1.12 12.59
C ASP A 31 -14.65 2.46 12.82
N SER A 32 -13.54 2.68 12.14
CA SER A 32 -12.62 3.83 12.32
C SER A 32 -11.63 3.74 13.48
N ALA A 33 -11.77 2.78 14.41
CA ALA A 33 -10.83 2.61 15.51
C ALA A 33 -9.46 2.09 15.06
N ILE A 34 -8.37 2.69 15.56
CA ILE A 34 -6.99 2.27 15.30
C ILE A 34 -6.38 1.74 16.60
N ALA A 35 -6.28 0.42 16.71
CA ALA A 35 -5.69 -0.31 17.84
C ALA A 35 -6.20 0.14 19.23
N VAL A 36 -7.49 0.48 19.32
CA VAL A 36 -8.20 0.73 20.57
C VAL A 36 -9.39 -0.19 20.70
N ASP A 37 -9.78 -0.51 21.93
CA ASP A 37 -10.98 -1.29 22.22
C ASP A 37 -12.27 -0.44 22.07
N THR A 38 -13.43 -1.05 22.34
CA THR A 38 -14.73 -0.36 22.26
C THR A 38 -14.95 0.71 23.33
N TYR A 39 -14.02 0.84 24.28
CA TYR A 39 -13.99 1.88 25.32
C TYR A 39 -12.85 2.88 25.06
N GLU A 40 -12.34 2.90 23.82
CA GLU A 40 -11.29 3.82 23.35
C GLU A 40 -9.95 3.63 24.09
N GLN A 41 -9.74 2.47 24.72
CA GLN A 41 -8.49 2.17 25.42
C GLN A 41 -7.47 1.50 24.48
N PRO A 42 -6.19 1.88 24.52
CA PRO A 42 -5.16 1.27 23.69
C PRO A 42 -5.02 -0.25 23.89
N LEU A 43 -4.94 -0.97 22.77
CA LEU A 43 -4.70 -2.41 22.71
C LEU A 43 -3.29 -2.67 22.19
N GLY A 44 -2.46 -3.39 22.95
CA GLY A 44 -1.12 -3.75 22.49
C GLY A 44 -1.14 -4.59 21.22
N THR A 45 -0.29 -4.25 20.25
CA THR A 45 -0.27 -4.91 18.93
C THR A 45 0.77 -6.01 18.84
N VAL A 46 0.61 -6.90 17.86
CA VAL A 46 1.60 -7.93 17.51
C VAL A 46 2.93 -7.32 17.05
N LEU A 47 2.92 -6.14 16.42
CA LEU A 47 4.14 -5.45 15.98
C LEU A 47 4.90 -4.90 17.20
N GLU A 48 4.21 -4.30 18.16
CA GLU A 48 4.80 -3.86 19.42
C GLU A 48 5.37 -5.04 20.21
N ALA A 49 4.63 -6.15 20.25
CA ALA A 49 5.09 -7.39 20.88
C ALA A 49 6.31 -7.99 20.16
N ALA A 50 6.44 -7.80 18.85
CA ALA A 50 7.63 -8.19 18.08
C ALA A 50 8.81 -7.25 18.39
N LYS A 51 8.57 -5.93 18.40
CA LYS A 51 9.58 -4.93 18.75
C LYS A 51 10.15 -5.15 20.15
N ALA A 52 9.28 -5.40 21.12
CA ALA A 52 9.67 -5.70 22.51
C ALA A 52 10.54 -6.96 22.64
N ARG A 53 10.45 -7.90 21.68
CA ARG A 53 11.30 -9.09 21.60
C ARG A 53 12.62 -8.85 20.84
N GLY A 54 12.90 -7.62 20.45
CA GLY A 54 14.09 -7.23 19.69
C GLY A 54 14.04 -7.61 18.21
N MET A 55 12.86 -8.01 17.70
CA MET A 55 12.68 -8.33 16.28
C MET A 55 12.79 -7.07 15.43
N VAL A 56 13.20 -7.24 14.16
CA VAL A 56 13.10 -6.16 13.18
C VAL A 56 11.64 -6.02 12.76
N THR A 57 11.15 -4.80 12.72
CA THR A 57 9.74 -4.47 12.49
C THR A 57 9.61 -3.49 11.34
N GLY A 58 8.60 -3.65 10.49
CA GLY A 58 8.41 -2.69 9.42
C GLY A 58 7.14 -2.90 8.63
N MET A 59 6.80 -1.89 7.82
CA MET A 59 5.59 -1.90 7.01
C MET A 59 5.87 -1.44 5.59
N ILE A 60 5.20 -2.08 4.62
CA ILE A 60 5.28 -1.75 3.20
C ILE A 60 3.87 -1.68 2.63
N VAL A 61 3.44 -0.50 2.20
CA VAL A 61 2.07 -0.26 1.73
C VAL A 61 2.06 0.48 0.39
N THR A 62 0.99 0.34 -0.39
CA THR A 62 0.82 1.11 -1.65
C THR A 62 0.04 2.41 -1.47
N CYS A 63 -0.56 2.65 -0.30
CA CYS A 63 -1.22 3.90 0.07
C CYS A 63 -0.34 4.80 0.97
N ARG A 64 -0.98 5.67 1.75
CA ARG A 64 -0.33 6.50 2.78
C ARG A 64 0.05 5.61 3.96
N VAL A 65 1.24 5.81 4.52
CA VAL A 65 1.69 5.03 5.68
C VAL A 65 0.88 5.31 6.96
N THR A 66 0.16 6.42 6.98
CA THR A 66 -0.77 6.84 8.02
C THR A 66 -2.20 6.34 7.81
N HIS A 67 -2.46 5.58 6.73
CA HIS A 67 -3.78 4.99 6.49
C HIS A 67 -4.12 3.91 7.54
N ALA A 68 -5.40 3.53 7.60
CA ALA A 68 -5.94 2.71 8.68
C ALA A 68 -5.21 1.39 8.91
N THR A 69 -4.92 0.64 7.86
CA THR A 69 -4.27 -0.67 7.97
C THR A 69 -2.88 -0.57 8.60
N PRO A 70 -1.90 0.19 8.07
CA PRO A 70 -0.61 0.35 8.74
C PRO A 70 -0.71 1.01 10.12
N ALA A 71 -1.58 2.00 10.28
CA ALA A 71 -1.76 2.68 11.57
C ALA A 71 -2.14 1.71 12.69
N SER A 72 -3.03 0.75 12.40
CA SER A 72 -3.53 -0.23 13.38
C SER A 72 -2.48 -1.18 13.92
N PHE A 73 -1.32 -1.32 13.26
CA PHE A 73 -0.22 -2.14 13.76
C PHE A 73 0.74 -1.39 14.67
N ALA A 74 0.83 -0.06 14.61
CA ALA A 74 1.92 0.66 15.25
C ALA A 74 1.53 1.98 15.94
N THR A 75 0.23 2.30 16.02
CA THR A 75 -0.31 3.48 16.70
C THR A 75 -1.65 3.17 17.34
N HIS A 76 -2.11 4.04 18.25
CA HIS A 76 -3.42 3.94 18.90
C HIS A 76 -4.14 5.28 18.80
N VAL A 77 -5.20 5.36 17.98
CA VAL A 77 -6.05 6.55 17.88
C VAL A 77 -7.53 6.15 17.79
N ILE A 78 -8.40 7.02 18.29
CA ILE A 78 -9.84 6.79 18.36
C ILE A 78 -10.49 6.87 16.97
N ASP A 79 -9.88 7.65 16.07
CA ASP A 79 -10.38 7.91 14.72
C ASP A 79 -9.24 7.77 13.70
N ARG A 80 -9.45 6.94 12.67
CA ARG A 80 -8.53 6.69 11.56
C ARG A 80 -8.16 7.94 10.77
N ASP A 81 -8.99 8.97 10.79
CA ASP A 81 -8.75 10.21 10.05
C ASP A 81 -7.78 11.16 10.76
N SER A 82 -7.39 10.85 12.01
CA SER A 82 -6.29 11.53 12.74
C SER A 82 -4.89 11.16 12.20
N GLU A 83 -4.69 11.23 10.87
CA GLU A 83 -3.45 10.81 10.19
C GLU A 83 -2.20 11.58 10.68
N ASP A 84 -2.35 12.84 11.13
CA ASP A 84 -1.25 13.62 11.70
C ASP A 84 -0.83 13.13 13.09
N ASP A 85 -1.80 12.70 13.92
CA ASP A 85 -1.51 12.10 15.22
C ASP A 85 -0.87 10.71 15.06
N ILE A 86 -1.32 9.94 14.06
CA ILE A 86 -0.71 8.67 13.66
C ILE A 86 0.76 8.90 13.25
N ALA A 87 1.04 9.91 12.41
CA ALA A 87 2.40 10.27 12.03
C ALA A 87 3.25 10.66 13.24
N ALA A 88 2.70 11.46 14.17
CA ALA A 88 3.38 11.83 15.41
C ALA A 88 3.73 10.61 16.27
N GLN A 89 2.81 9.65 16.40
CA GLN A 89 3.05 8.42 17.15
C GLN A 89 4.16 7.55 16.54
N TYR A 90 4.20 7.39 15.21
CA TYR A 90 5.30 6.67 14.56
C TYR A 90 6.68 7.24 14.90
N VAL A 91 6.79 8.58 14.93
CA VAL A 91 8.03 9.28 15.25
C VAL A 91 8.37 9.15 16.74
N ALA A 92 7.37 9.25 17.61
CA ALA A 92 7.55 9.21 19.05
C ALA A 92 7.89 7.80 19.58
N ASN A 93 7.16 6.77 19.14
CA ASN A 93 7.32 5.42 19.66
C ASN A 93 8.51 4.66 19.05
N LYS A 94 8.90 4.99 17.81
CA LYS A 94 10.03 4.36 17.09
C LYS A 94 9.91 2.84 17.05
N ASN A 95 8.68 2.34 17.01
CA ASN A 95 8.38 0.90 16.97
C ASN A 95 8.67 0.27 15.60
N LEU A 96 9.07 1.05 14.59
CA LEU A 96 9.29 0.59 13.21
C LEU A 96 10.76 0.81 12.80
N ASP A 97 11.43 -0.22 12.31
CA ASP A 97 12.78 -0.11 11.74
C ASP A 97 12.75 0.39 10.28
N PHE A 98 11.63 0.20 9.58
CA PHE A 98 11.36 0.83 8.29
C PHE A 98 9.87 1.01 8.04
N LEU A 99 9.52 2.04 7.27
CA LEU A 99 8.15 2.37 6.89
C LEU A 99 8.15 2.87 5.44
N LEU A 100 7.56 2.08 4.53
CA LEU A 100 7.60 2.35 3.09
C LEU A 100 6.19 2.53 2.52
N GLY A 101 5.89 3.74 2.04
CA GLY A 101 4.63 4.10 1.42
C GLY A 101 4.57 5.59 1.08
N GLY A 102 3.39 6.08 0.72
CA GLY A 102 3.13 7.51 0.52
C GLY A 102 2.80 8.25 1.82
N GLY A 103 2.24 9.45 1.72
CA GLY A 103 1.70 10.18 2.88
C GLY A 103 2.67 11.17 3.54
N LYS A 104 3.77 11.56 2.88
CA LYS A 104 4.73 12.56 3.40
C LYS A 104 4.06 13.83 3.96
N LYS A 105 2.91 14.23 3.42
CA LYS A 105 2.15 15.41 3.86
C LYS A 105 1.82 15.43 5.37
N HIS A 106 1.72 14.27 6.01
CA HIS A 106 1.44 14.13 7.45
C HIS A 106 2.69 14.26 8.33
N PHE A 107 3.89 14.30 7.72
CA PHE A 107 5.15 14.41 8.43
C PHE A 107 5.71 15.82 8.23
N ASN A 108 5.65 16.64 9.27
CA ASN A 108 6.23 17.98 9.24
C ASN A 108 7.77 17.95 9.30
N ASP A 109 8.42 19.08 9.03
CA ASP A 109 9.88 19.16 8.97
C ASP A 109 10.57 18.76 10.29
N SER A 110 9.96 19.06 11.45
CA SER A 110 10.50 18.68 12.76
C SER A 110 10.48 17.16 12.96
N MET A 111 9.41 16.49 12.54
CA MET A 111 9.29 15.03 12.58
C MET A 111 10.34 14.38 11.68
N LEU A 112 10.50 14.88 10.45
CA LEU A 112 11.49 14.37 9.50
C LEU A 112 12.93 14.57 9.99
N GLN A 113 13.19 15.71 10.65
CA GLN A 113 14.48 15.98 11.29
C GLN A 113 14.74 15.03 12.46
N ASP A 114 13.74 14.77 13.32
CA ASP A 114 13.89 13.81 14.42
C ASP A 114 14.17 12.40 13.89
N LEU A 115 13.40 11.92 12.90
CA LEU A 115 13.67 10.64 12.25
C LEU A 115 15.11 10.55 11.72
N THR A 116 15.57 11.59 11.01
CA THR A 116 16.94 11.61 10.47
C THR A 116 17.99 11.62 11.58
N ALA A 117 17.78 12.40 12.65
CA ALA A 117 18.67 12.45 13.81
C ALA A 117 18.76 11.10 14.55
N ASN A 118 17.71 10.27 14.46
CA ASN A 118 17.65 8.93 15.01
C ASN A 118 18.08 7.84 14.01
N GLY A 119 18.71 8.21 12.89
CA GLY A 119 19.33 7.27 11.96
C GLY A 119 18.40 6.70 10.90
N TYR A 120 17.18 7.21 10.76
CA TYR A 120 16.32 6.86 9.63
C TYR A 120 16.81 7.57 8.36
N THR A 121 16.82 6.82 7.26
CA THR A 121 17.02 7.39 5.93
C THR A 121 15.67 7.70 5.31
N LEU A 122 15.45 8.97 4.96
CA LEU A 122 14.29 9.38 4.18
C LEU A 122 14.52 9.00 2.71
N ALA A 123 13.83 7.95 2.25
CA ALA A 123 13.92 7.49 0.87
C ALA A 123 12.84 8.14 0.00
N GLY A 124 13.26 8.78 -1.09
CA GLY A 124 12.40 9.35 -2.13
C GLY A 124 12.41 8.56 -3.44
N ASN A 125 13.41 7.71 -3.68
CA ASN A 125 13.56 6.96 -4.93
C ASN A 125 14.16 5.55 -4.73
N TYR A 126 14.31 4.80 -5.84
CA TYR A 126 14.90 3.45 -5.87
C TYR A 126 16.29 3.40 -5.24
N GLN A 127 17.11 4.37 -5.61
CA GLN A 127 18.51 4.39 -5.26
C GLN A 127 18.66 4.57 -3.74
N ASP A 128 17.82 5.40 -3.12
CA ASP A 128 17.79 5.56 -1.65
C ASP A 128 17.46 4.25 -0.91
N LEU A 129 16.57 3.42 -1.49
CA LEU A 129 16.22 2.13 -0.91
C LEU A 129 17.38 1.14 -1.02
N VAL A 130 18.06 1.08 -2.15
CA VAL A 130 19.20 0.17 -2.36
C VAL A 130 20.46 0.62 -1.60
N ASP A 131 20.72 1.93 -1.57
CA ASP A 131 21.92 2.52 -0.97
C ASP A 131 21.85 2.66 0.54
N SER A 132 20.69 2.52 1.20
CA SER A 132 20.58 2.52 2.67
C SER A 132 21.41 1.45 3.41
N THR A 133 22.16 0.60 2.70
CA THR A 133 23.21 -0.29 3.25
C THR A 133 24.63 0.29 3.20
N ARG A 134 24.83 1.47 2.63
CA ARG A 134 26.12 2.16 2.46
C ARG A 134 25.93 3.67 2.72
N LEU A 135 26.76 4.27 3.61
CA LEU A 135 26.93 5.73 3.86
C LEU A 135 25.90 6.30 4.88
N ARG A 136 26.22 6.90 6.04
CA ARG A 136 27.20 7.95 6.42
C ARG A 136 27.46 8.97 5.29
N THR A 137 26.78 10.11 5.41
CA THR A 137 26.99 11.42 4.74
C THR A 137 26.36 11.69 3.35
N GLN A 138 25.59 12.81 3.34
CA GLN A 138 25.30 13.78 2.28
C GLN A 138 24.21 13.55 1.18
N THR A 139 23.12 14.32 1.37
CA THR A 139 22.38 15.23 0.45
C THR A 139 21.60 14.76 -0.79
N ARG A 140 20.28 15.07 -0.73
CA ARG A 140 19.32 15.65 -1.72
C ARG A 140 19.14 14.94 -3.10
N GLU A 141 17.93 14.44 -3.39
CA GLU A 141 16.94 14.95 -4.39
C GLU A 141 15.92 13.89 -4.90
N ARG A 142 14.71 14.39 -5.25
CA ARG A 142 13.63 13.99 -6.19
C ARG A 142 13.16 12.52 -6.37
N PHE A 143 11.83 12.41 -6.52
CA PHE A 143 10.99 11.21 -6.38
C PHE A 143 10.93 10.30 -7.61
N ALA A 144 11.00 8.98 -7.40
CA ALA A 144 10.63 7.95 -8.36
C ALA A 144 9.72 6.90 -7.69
N TYR A 145 8.52 6.69 -8.25
CA TYR A 145 7.59 5.65 -7.81
C TYR A 145 8.16 4.27 -8.14
N LEU A 146 8.53 3.49 -7.13
CA LEU A 146 8.83 2.07 -7.29
C LEU A 146 7.53 1.26 -7.43
N ASP A 147 7.58 0.22 -8.25
CA ASP A 147 6.60 -0.85 -8.18
C ASP A 147 6.63 -1.54 -6.79
N PHE A 148 5.52 -2.18 -6.45
CA PHE A 148 5.29 -2.72 -5.12
C PHE A 148 6.18 -3.93 -4.80
N SER A 149 6.36 -4.84 -5.77
CA SER A 149 7.16 -6.06 -5.64
C SER A 149 8.66 -5.75 -5.45
N THR A 150 9.16 -4.69 -6.08
CA THR A 150 10.54 -4.21 -5.92
C THR A 150 10.81 -3.68 -4.51
N ARG A 151 9.87 -2.94 -3.92
CA ARG A 151 10.00 -2.45 -2.52
C ARG A 151 10.13 -3.63 -1.55
N ILE A 152 9.32 -4.66 -1.74
CA ILE A 152 9.35 -5.88 -0.93
C ILE A 152 10.65 -6.65 -1.16
N THR A 153 11.02 -6.89 -2.41
CA THR A 153 12.27 -7.58 -2.78
C THR A 153 13.48 -6.92 -2.14
N CYS A 154 13.56 -5.58 -2.21
CA CYS A 154 14.62 -4.80 -1.60
C CYS A 154 14.67 -5.03 -0.08
N ARG A 155 13.55 -4.88 0.64
CA ARG A 155 13.53 -5.08 2.11
C ARG A 155 13.83 -6.51 2.51
N MET A 156 13.28 -7.51 1.82
CA MET A 156 13.56 -8.92 2.11
C MET A 156 15.05 -9.25 1.97
N ASN A 157 15.70 -8.77 0.90
CA ASN A 157 17.14 -8.93 0.72
C ASN A 157 17.98 -8.27 1.83
N LEU A 158 17.50 -7.17 2.40
CA LEU A 158 18.15 -6.50 3.52
C LEU A 158 17.96 -7.26 4.83
N LEU A 159 16.75 -7.76 5.10
CA LEU A 159 16.46 -8.57 6.28
C LEU A 159 17.35 -9.81 6.35
N ARG A 160 17.62 -10.46 5.21
CA ARG A 160 18.54 -11.61 5.12
C ARG A 160 19.98 -11.28 5.54
N LYS A 161 20.39 -10.02 5.38
CA LYS A 161 21.75 -9.54 5.72
C LYS A 161 21.79 -8.87 7.09
N ASN A 162 20.65 -8.56 7.69
CA ASN A 162 20.56 -7.84 8.95
C ASN A 162 20.82 -8.79 10.13
N GLU A 163 21.85 -8.49 10.94
CA GLU A 163 22.26 -9.33 12.07
C GLU A 163 21.20 -9.42 13.18
N GLN A 164 20.43 -8.34 13.40
CA GLN A 164 19.33 -8.36 14.36
C GLN A 164 18.17 -9.23 13.86
N ALA A 165 17.83 -9.15 12.57
CA ALA A 165 16.82 -10.01 11.95
C ALA A 165 17.22 -11.49 12.00
N LYS A 166 18.50 -11.83 11.77
CA LYS A 166 19.01 -13.20 11.91
C LYS A 166 18.94 -13.71 13.35
N LYS A 167 19.19 -12.85 14.33
CA LYS A 167 19.27 -13.21 15.74
C LYS A 167 17.89 -13.30 16.41
N HIS A 168 17.02 -12.34 16.15
CA HIS A 168 15.74 -12.17 16.83
C HIS A 168 14.53 -12.40 15.93
N GLY A 169 14.70 -12.47 14.60
CA GLY A 169 13.61 -12.56 13.64
C GLY A 169 13.07 -11.19 13.25
N TYR A 170 11.96 -11.20 12.51
CA TYR A 170 11.30 -10.00 12.03
C TYR A 170 9.78 -10.16 11.93
N PHE A 171 9.06 -9.04 12.02
CA PHE A 171 7.62 -8.94 11.78
C PHE A 171 7.37 -7.83 10.77
N ILE A 172 6.87 -8.19 9.58
CA ILE A 172 6.61 -7.22 8.51
C ILE A 172 5.13 -7.30 8.12
N MET A 173 4.46 -6.14 8.07
CA MET A 173 3.13 -6.00 7.48
C MET A 173 3.26 -5.47 6.05
N ILE A 174 2.60 -6.11 5.11
CA ILE A 174 2.61 -5.76 3.68
C ILE A 174 1.17 -5.58 3.21
N GLU A 175 0.85 -4.44 2.60
CA GLU A 175 -0.52 -4.12 2.17
C GLU A 175 -0.58 -3.71 0.70
N GLY A 176 -1.35 -4.47 -0.09
CA GLY A 176 -1.80 -4.07 -1.43
C GLY A 176 -3.03 -3.15 -1.35
N SER A 177 -2.84 -1.95 -0.81
CA SER A 177 -3.92 -1.06 -0.36
C SER A 177 -4.88 -0.59 -1.46
N ARG A 178 -4.43 -0.56 -2.72
CA ARG A 178 -5.14 0.09 -3.83
C ARG A 178 -6.23 -0.76 -4.48
N VAL A 179 -6.29 -2.07 -4.18
CA VAL A 179 -7.40 -2.95 -4.62
C VAL A 179 -8.73 -2.44 -4.07
N ASP A 180 -8.73 -2.05 -2.79
CA ASP A 180 -9.87 -1.46 -2.11
C ASP A 180 -10.33 -0.16 -2.78
N HIS A 181 -9.41 0.79 -2.98
CA HIS A 181 -9.71 2.08 -3.61
C HIS A 181 -10.31 1.92 -5.02
N ALA A 182 -9.74 1.01 -5.82
CA ALA A 182 -10.27 0.71 -7.16
C ALA A 182 -11.65 0.07 -7.10
N GLY A 183 -11.91 -0.76 -6.09
CA GLY A 183 -13.24 -1.31 -5.79
C GLY A 183 -14.24 -0.22 -5.42
N HIS A 184 -13.88 0.75 -4.58
CA HIS A 184 -14.73 1.89 -4.23
C HIS A 184 -15.09 2.75 -5.45
N SER A 185 -14.12 2.98 -6.34
CA SER A 185 -14.31 3.72 -7.58
C SER A 185 -15.02 2.91 -8.68
N ASN A 186 -15.35 1.64 -8.43
CA ASN A 186 -15.87 0.71 -9.44
C ASN A 186 -15.03 0.71 -10.73
N ASP A 187 -13.70 0.73 -10.59
CA ASP A 187 -12.72 0.70 -11.69
C ASP A 187 -12.16 -0.73 -11.86
N PRO A 188 -12.83 -1.60 -12.65
CA PRO A 188 -12.45 -3.01 -12.75
C PRO A 188 -11.09 -3.24 -13.41
N GLY A 189 -10.63 -2.36 -14.30
CA GLY A 189 -9.33 -2.51 -14.94
C GLY A 189 -8.19 -2.15 -14.00
N THR A 190 -8.34 -1.09 -13.19
CA THR A 190 -7.37 -0.80 -12.12
C THR A 190 -7.45 -1.85 -11.02
N MET A 191 -8.64 -2.25 -10.59
CA MET A 191 -8.80 -3.26 -9.52
C MET A 191 -8.12 -4.57 -9.89
N ALA A 192 -8.29 -5.05 -11.13
CA ALA A 192 -7.62 -6.26 -11.60
C ALA A 192 -6.09 -6.11 -11.62
N LYS A 193 -5.57 -4.95 -12.02
CA LYS A 193 -4.12 -4.70 -12.06
C LYS A 193 -3.50 -4.58 -10.66
N GLU A 194 -4.19 -3.93 -9.73
CA GLU A 194 -3.76 -3.86 -8.33
C GLU A 194 -3.78 -5.24 -7.68
N ALA A 195 -4.77 -6.08 -8.01
CA ALA A 195 -4.82 -7.47 -7.54
C ALA A 195 -3.66 -8.31 -8.11
N ILE A 196 -3.33 -8.15 -9.39
CA ILE A 196 -2.16 -8.80 -10.01
C ILE A 196 -0.87 -8.29 -9.37
N ALA A 197 -0.71 -6.98 -9.16
CA ALA A 197 0.47 -6.41 -8.50
C ALA A 197 0.63 -6.93 -7.06
N PHE A 198 -0.47 -7.16 -6.34
CA PHE A 198 -0.45 -7.83 -5.04
C PHE A 198 -0.05 -9.31 -5.16
N ASP A 199 -0.58 -10.06 -6.12
CA ASP A 199 -0.20 -11.47 -6.35
C ASP A 199 1.30 -11.63 -6.70
N GLU A 200 1.82 -10.77 -7.57
CA GLU A 200 3.27 -10.71 -7.88
C GLU A 200 4.09 -10.43 -6.60
N SER A 201 3.57 -9.60 -5.71
CA SER A 201 4.21 -9.32 -4.42
C SER A 201 4.20 -10.54 -3.47
N VAL A 202 3.13 -11.34 -3.49
CA VAL A 202 3.04 -12.60 -2.74
C VAL A 202 4.10 -13.58 -3.25
N ALA A 203 4.29 -13.68 -4.57
CA ALA A 203 5.33 -14.53 -5.15
C ALA A 203 6.75 -14.15 -4.67
N VAL A 204 7.05 -12.86 -4.54
CA VAL A 204 8.31 -12.38 -3.97
C VAL A 204 8.47 -12.83 -2.51
N VAL A 205 7.41 -12.74 -1.70
CA VAL A 205 7.46 -13.18 -0.30
C VAL A 205 7.68 -14.69 -0.22
N LEU A 206 6.95 -15.48 -1.02
CA LEU A 206 7.12 -16.94 -1.06
C LEU A 206 8.55 -17.35 -1.41
N ASN A 207 9.16 -16.73 -2.42
CA ASN A 207 10.57 -16.97 -2.77
C ASN A 207 11.53 -16.61 -1.61
N HIS A 208 11.23 -15.58 -0.84
CA HIS A 208 12.01 -15.25 0.36
C HIS A 208 11.83 -16.29 1.48
N LEU A 209 10.63 -16.86 1.66
CA LEU A 209 10.36 -17.93 2.63
C LEU A 209 11.14 -19.20 2.33
N GLU A 210 11.26 -19.60 1.06
CA GLU A 210 12.05 -20.76 0.64
C GLU A 210 13.52 -20.69 1.09
N GLN A 211 14.01 -19.46 1.30
CA GLN A 211 15.39 -19.17 1.64
C GLN A 211 15.56 -18.70 3.10
N SER A 212 14.47 -18.72 3.89
CA SER A 212 14.41 -18.19 5.25
C SER A 212 13.75 -19.20 6.20
N PRO A 213 14.51 -20.15 6.77
CA PRO A 213 13.94 -21.17 7.65
C PRO A 213 13.24 -20.53 8.86
N ASN A 214 12.20 -21.20 9.38
CA ASN A 214 11.37 -20.72 10.49
C ASN A 214 10.65 -19.38 10.23
N THR A 215 10.42 -19.03 8.97
CA THR A 215 9.57 -17.89 8.59
C THR A 215 8.24 -18.40 8.06
N GLY A 216 7.14 -17.76 8.45
CA GLY A 216 5.80 -18.01 7.91
C GLY A 216 5.19 -16.74 7.33
N MET A 217 4.18 -16.91 6.49
CA MET A 217 3.35 -15.83 5.96
C MET A 217 1.88 -16.14 6.25
N LEU A 218 1.14 -15.12 6.65
CA LEU A 218 -0.31 -15.10 6.68
C LEU A 218 -0.78 -13.98 5.75
N SER A 219 -1.70 -14.31 4.85
CA SER A 219 -2.33 -13.36 3.94
C SER A 219 -3.84 -13.50 4.03
N ALA A 220 -4.51 -12.37 4.22
CA ALA A 220 -5.96 -12.28 4.30
C ALA A 220 -6.39 -10.89 3.82
N ALA A 221 -7.59 -10.79 3.28
CA ALA A 221 -8.24 -9.51 3.01
C ALA A 221 -8.93 -9.01 4.28
N ASP A 222 -8.86 -7.71 4.53
CA ASP A 222 -9.59 -7.01 5.59
C ASP A 222 -11.10 -7.00 5.30
N HIS A 223 -11.51 -6.79 4.05
CA HIS A 223 -12.88 -6.95 3.56
C HIS A 223 -12.95 -7.09 2.03
N GLY A 224 -14.15 -7.37 1.52
CA GLY A 224 -14.43 -7.24 0.09
C GLY A 224 -15.01 -5.86 -0.22
N THR A 225 -14.65 -5.28 -1.37
CA THR A 225 -15.04 -3.91 -1.75
C THR A 225 -15.66 -3.86 -3.14
N GLY A 226 -16.65 -3.00 -3.34
CA GLY A 226 -17.33 -2.77 -4.63
C GLY A 226 -18.34 -3.84 -5.05
N GLY A 227 -18.42 -4.98 -4.35
CA GLY A 227 -19.36 -6.05 -4.68
C GLY A 227 -19.11 -6.67 -6.07
N LEU A 228 -17.83 -6.83 -6.43
CA LEU A 228 -17.40 -7.31 -7.74
C LEU A 228 -18.09 -8.62 -8.15
N THR A 229 -18.65 -8.64 -9.35
CA THR A 229 -19.16 -9.85 -10.01
C THR A 229 -18.50 -10.03 -11.37
N LEU A 230 -18.14 -11.28 -11.71
CA LEU A 230 -17.67 -11.64 -13.05
C LEU A 230 -18.87 -11.97 -13.93
N GLY A 231 -19.40 -10.93 -14.58
CA GLY A 231 -20.60 -10.99 -15.41
C GLY A 231 -21.64 -9.96 -14.98
N ARG A 232 -22.39 -9.42 -15.95
CA ARG A 232 -23.45 -8.43 -15.73
C ARG A 232 -24.54 -8.58 -16.79
N GLY A 233 -25.80 -8.50 -16.34
CA GLY A 233 -26.98 -8.51 -17.21
C GLY A 233 -27.62 -9.89 -17.39
N PRO A 234 -28.87 -9.94 -17.87
CA PRO A 234 -29.52 -11.20 -18.19
C PRO A 234 -28.97 -11.70 -19.52
N ALA A 235 -28.66 -12.99 -19.54
CA ALA A 235 -28.61 -13.81 -20.74
C ALA A 235 -27.32 -13.90 -21.54
N TYR A 236 -27.07 -15.18 -21.83
CA TYR A 236 -26.47 -15.77 -23.00
C TYR A 236 -25.92 -14.83 -24.10
N PRO A 237 -24.64 -15.01 -24.50
CA PRO A 237 -23.69 -15.94 -23.88
C PRO A 237 -23.34 -15.52 -22.44
N TYR A 238 -22.94 -16.48 -21.59
CA TYR A 238 -22.36 -16.19 -20.27
C TYR A 238 -20.98 -15.56 -20.46
N ALA A 239 -20.97 -14.30 -20.87
CA ALA A 239 -19.77 -13.60 -21.31
C ALA A 239 -19.14 -12.79 -20.18
N TRP A 240 -17.83 -12.87 -20.12
CA TRP A 240 -16.97 -11.98 -19.36
C TRP A 240 -15.75 -11.66 -20.25
N TYR A 241 -15.36 -10.40 -20.26
CA TYR A 241 -14.45 -9.81 -21.24
C TYR A 241 -13.20 -9.26 -20.53
N PRO A 242 -12.31 -10.14 -20.01
CA PRO A 242 -11.15 -9.71 -19.23
C PRO A 242 -10.08 -9.02 -20.09
N THR A 243 -10.01 -9.33 -21.38
CA THR A 243 -9.06 -8.75 -22.34
C THR A 243 -9.22 -7.24 -22.47
N GLU A 244 -10.45 -6.75 -22.39
CA GLU A 244 -10.82 -5.34 -22.50
C GLU A 244 -10.33 -4.55 -21.28
N LEU A 245 -10.36 -5.17 -20.09
CA LEU A 245 -9.82 -4.58 -18.86
C LEU A 245 -8.29 -4.43 -18.92
N GLN A 246 -7.60 -5.33 -19.62
CA GLN A 246 -6.13 -5.23 -19.80
C GLN A 246 -5.74 -4.05 -20.68
N LEU A 247 -6.60 -3.63 -21.60
CA LEU A 247 -6.36 -2.49 -22.50
C LEU A 247 -6.43 -1.13 -21.79
N GLN A 248 -7.11 -1.06 -20.64
CA GLN A 248 -7.12 0.16 -19.82
C GLN A 248 -5.68 0.56 -19.50
N ASN A 249 -5.26 1.78 -19.79
CA ASN A 249 -3.87 2.21 -19.61
C ASN A 249 -3.71 3.30 -18.53
N MET A 250 -4.82 3.66 -17.87
CA MET A 250 -4.94 4.70 -16.88
C MET A 250 -6.10 4.37 -15.94
N SER A 251 -5.98 4.66 -14.65
CA SER A 251 -7.11 4.52 -13.73
C SER A 251 -8.18 5.57 -14.00
N THR A 252 -9.42 5.30 -13.59
CA THR A 252 -10.50 6.29 -13.66
C THR A 252 -10.16 7.55 -12.87
N GLU A 253 -9.47 7.42 -11.73
CA GLU A 253 -8.97 8.55 -10.94
C GLU A 253 -7.97 9.42 -11.73
N ALA A 254 -6.96 8.81 -12.35
CA ALA A 254 -5.97 9.55 -13.14
C ALA A 254 -6.58 10.13 -14.42
N MET A 255 -7.57 9.44 -15.01
CA MET A 255 -8.32 9.93 -16.16
C MET A 255 -9.15 11.16 -15.79
N GLN A 256 -9.80 11.14 -14.62
CA GLN A 256 -10.56 12.27 -14.10
C GLN A 256 -9.66 13.49 -13.86
N GLU A 257 -8.52 13.31 -13.17
CA GLU A 257 -7.56 14.41 -12.94
C GLU A 257 -7.07 15.04 -14.26
N GLN A 258 -6.76 14.20 -15.26
CA GLN A 258 -6.38 14.71 -16.58
C GLN A 258 -7.52 15.45 -17.26
N LEU A 259 -8.75 14.92 -17.20
CA LEU A 259 -9.92 15.53 -17.80
C LEU A 259 -10.24 16.88 -17.15
N ASP A 260 -10.19 16.98 -15.82
CA ASP A 260 -10.41 18.22 -15.08
C ASP A 260 -9.40 19.28 -15.50
N GLY A 261 -8.11 18.92 -15.58
CA GLY A 261 -7.07 19.84 -16.06
C GLY A 261 -7.24 20.27 -17.53
N VAL A 262 -7.94 19.48 -18.35
CA VAL A 262 -8.32 19.88 -19.71
C VAL A 262 -9.54 20.82 -19.68
N LEU A 263 -10.57 20.50 -18.91
CA LEU A 263 -11.82 21.26 -18.80
C LEU A 263 -11.64 22.63 -18.14
N GLU A 264 -10.74 22.75 -17.16
CA GLU A 264 -10.36 24.03 -16.55
C GLU A 264 -9.49 24.90 -17.49
N GLY A 265 -8.94 24.31 -18.55
CA GLY A 265 -8.11 25.00 -19.54
C GLY A 265 -8.92 25.82 -20.55
N SER A 266 -8.32 26.90 -21.07
CA SER A 266 -8.92 27.75 -22.12
C SER A 266 -9.20 27.01 -23.45
N ASP A 267 -8.63 25.82 -23.62
CA ASP A 267 -8.69 25.01 -24.84
C ASP A 267 -10.04 24.32 -25.05
N CYS A 268 -10.91 24.30 -24.04
CA CYS A 268 -12.25 23.69 -24.08
C CYS A 268 -13.38 24.74 -23.95
N GLY A 269 -13.09 26.01 -24.22
CA GLY A 269 -14.12 27.05 -24.33
C GLY A 269 -15.11 26.80 -25.48
N ASP A 270 -16.23 27.53 -25.48
CA ASP A 270 -17.28 27.42 -26.49
C ASP A 270 -16.71 27.46 -27.92
N GLY A 271 -16.93 26.39 -28.69
CA GLY A 271 -16.47 26.24 -30.07
C GLY A 271 -15.11 25.54 -30.27
N ALA A 272 -14.42 25.14 -29.20
CA ALA A 272 -13.08 24.53 -29.26
C ALA A 272 -13.05 22.98 -29.19
N ASN A 273 -14.14 22.30 -29.58
CA ASN A 273 -14.32 20.85 -29.39
C ASN A 273 -13.18 19.96 -29.95
N GLU A 274 -12.60 20.30 -31.11
CA GLU A 274 -11.54 19.48 -31.71
C GLU A 274 -10.17 19.68 -31.03
N THR A 275 -9.89 20.89 -30.53
CA THR A 275 -8.70 21.18 -29.71
C THR A 275 -8.79 20.46 -28.36
N CYS A 276 -9.98 20.47 -27.76
CA CYS A 276 -10.28 19.76 -26.52
C CYS A 276 -10.09 18.24 -26.66
N LYS A 277 -10.64 17.63 -27.73
CA LYS A 277 -10.46 16.19 -28.03
C LYS A 277 -8.99 15.78 -28.19
N ALA A 278 -8.18 16.61 -28.85
CA ALA A 278 -6.77 16.32 -29.09
C ALA A 278 -5.92 16.29 -27.80
N ARG A 279 -6.34 16.99 -26.74
CA ARG A 279 -5.68 16.94 -25.42
C ARG A 279 -6.13 15.75 -24.57
N CYS A 280 -7.39 15.32 -24.69
CA CYS A 280 -7.92 14.18 -23.95
C CYS A 280 -7.40 12.82 -24.47
N LEU A 281 -7.03 12.73 -25.74
CA LEU A 281 -6.48 11.50 -26.30
C LEU A 281 -4.98 11.40 -26.00
N PRO A 282 -4.49 10.26 -25.48
CA PRO A 282 -3.06 10.08 -25.30
C PRO A 282 -2.36 10.20 -26.66
N ARG A 283 -1.26 10.96 -26.71
CA ARG A 283 -0.37 10.92 -27.88
C ARG A 283 0.06 9.46 -28.07
N PRO A 284 0.11 8.94 -29.31
CA PRO A 284 0.57 7.58 -29.55
C PRO A 284 1.93 7.40 -28.89
N ARG A 285 2.07 6.42 -27.99
CA ARG A 285 3.38 6.05 -27.45
C ARG A 285 4.27 5.65 -28.63
N PRO A 286 5.58 5.99 -28.61
CA PRO A 286 6.52 5.28 -29.47
C PRO A 286 6.36 3.78 -29.19
N SER A 287 6.33 2.99 -30.26
CA SER A 287 6.24 1.53 -30.20
C SER A 287 7.20 0.98 -29.14
N LEU A 288 6.69 0.16 -28.23
CA LEU A 288 7.51 -0.60 -27.30
C LEU A 288 8.61 -1.33 -28.10
N PRO A 289 9.88 -1.29 -27.68
CA PRO A 289 10.89 -2.14 -28.30
C PRO A 289 10.44 -3.60 -28.15
N THR A 290 10.41 -4.30 -29.28
CA THR A 290 10.08 -5.72 -29.35
C THR A 290 10.97 -6.49 -28.37
N THR A 291 10.35 -7.15 -27.38
CA THR A 291 11.03 -8.07 -26.49
C THR A 291 11.69 -9.17 -27.33
N PRO A 292 12.97 -9.53 -27.12
CA PRO A 292 13.56 -10.66 -27.82
C PRO A 292 12.82 -11.92 -27.39
N THR A 293 12.36 -12.68 -28.38
CA THR A 293 11.79 -14.01 -28.20
C THR A 293 12.77 -14.86 -27.40
N LEU A 294 12.39 -15.30 -26.19
CA LEU A 294 13.07 -16.42 -25.54
C LEU A 294 12.83 -17.64 -26.42
N GLN A 295 13.85 -18.05 -27.16
CA GLN A 295 13.91 -19.40 -27.69
C GLN A 295 14.13 -20.36 -26.51
N LEU A 296 13.27 -21.37 -26.44
CA LEU A 296 13.32 -22.51 -25.51
C LEU A 296 14.70 -23.17 -25.47
#